data_AF-A0A061QKG1-F1
#
_entry.id   AF-A0A061QKG1-F1
#
_cell.length_a   1.000
_cell.length_b   1.000
_cell.length_c   1.000
_cell.angle_alpha   90.00
_cell.angle_beta   90.00
_cell.angle_gamma   90.00
#
_symmetry.space_group_name_H-M   'P 1'
#
loop_
_entity.id
_entity.type
_entity.pdbx_description
1 polymer ?
#
loop_
_entity_poly.entity_id
_entity_poly.type
_entity_poly.pdbx_seq_one_letter_code
_entity_poly.pdbx_strand_id
1 'polypeptide(L)'
;MLADQHYVTIGAFIRLRLNMGFDIPVETWRYLFGIPTTTWEGFLRDARHRHQQFCPMAPHIAITARWVAQHRQVYMPLLLPSATDLFSRINAVLERPLTRQTFGMAFGYNSTRGYGWLLPKTDPRRATKLAFAMIDHPSPNRLKENWQKWQANAKLEARLRGITDLDRVLRWTEPTQEILAYAVSP
;
A
#
# COMPACT_ATOMS: atom_id res chain seq x y z
N MET A 1 15.02 19.46 5.12
CA MET A 1 13.56 19.19 5.07
C MET A 1 13.28 17.77 4.57
N LEU A 2 13.72 16.73 5.30
CA LEU A 2 13.56 15.30 4.93
C LEU A 2 12.83 14.47 6.00
N ALA A 3 12.32 15.13 7.04
CA ALA A 3 11.77 14.47 8.22
C ALA A 3 10.39 13.84 7.96
N ASP A 4 9.59 14.35 7.03
CA ASP A 4 8.18 13.90 6.87
C ASP A 4 7.96 12.73 5.91
N GLN A 5 8.95 12.31 5.13
CA GLN A 5 8.77 11.29 4.09
C GLN A 5 9.05 9.85 4.57
N HIS A 6 9.70 9.69 5.72
CA HIS A 6 10.16 8.40 6.24
C HIS A 6 9.20 7.78 7.26
N TYR A 7 8.16 8.49 7.68
CA TYR A 7 7.23 7.99 8.69
C TYR A 7 6.09 7.19 8.06
N VAL A 8 6.33 5.90 7.83
CA VAL A 8 5.29 4.89 8.05
C VAL A 8 5.60 4.19 9.36
N THR A 9 5.73 4.99 10.43
CA THR A 9 5.62 4.47 11.78
C THR A 9 4.14 4.26 12.13
N ILE A 10 3.89 3.69 13.30
CA ILE A 10 2.63 3.83 14.06
C ILE A 10 2.02 5.23 13.94
N GLY A 11 2.81 6.30 13.80
CA GLY A 11 2.33 7.66 13.57
C GLY A 11 1.44 7.82 12.33
N ALA A 12 1.67 7.06 11.26
CA ALA A 12 0.78 6.98 10.10
C ALA A 12 -0.56 6.32 10.44
N PHE A 13 -0.55 5.26 11.27
CA PHE A 13 -1.76 4.60 11.78
C PHE A 13 -2.51 5.45 12.82
N ILE A 14 -1.80 6.26 13.62
CA ILE A 14 -2.38 7.25 14.52
C ILE A 14 -2.96 8.43 13.72
N ARG A 15 -2.28 8.92 12.67
CA ARG A 15 -2.79 9.98 11.79
C ARG A 15 -3.90 9.50 10.84
N LEU A 16 -3.96 8.21 10.54
CA LEU A 16 -5.06 7.54 9.82
C LEU A 16 -6.42 7.85 10.48
N ARG A 17 -6.45 7.94 11.82
CA ARG A 17 -7.62 8.38 12.60
C ARG A 17 -8.06 9.82 12.28
N LEU A 18 -7.11 10.72 12.03
CA LEU A 18 -7.36 12.16 11.88
C LEU A 18 -7.66 12.58 10.43
N ASN A 19 -7.35 11.74 9.46
CA ASN A 19 -7.27 12.14 8.07
C ASN A 19 -8.56 11.94 7.26
N MET A 20 -9.38 10.94 7.54
CA MET A 20 -10.47 10.54 6.61
C MET A 20 -11.79 11.29 6.81
N GLY A 21 -11.84 12.35 7.62
CA GLY A 21 -13.10 13.08 7.91
C GLY A 21 -14.15 12.28 8.70
N PHE A 22 -13.83 11.03 9.04
CA PHE A 22 -14.57 10.15 9.94
C PHE A 22 -13.57 9.51 10.90
N ASP A 23 -13.88 9.46 12.20
CA ASP A 23 -13.15 8.69 13.20
C ASP A 23 -13.34 7.19 12.87
N ILE A 24 -12.54 6.66 11.93
CA ILE A 24 -12.56 5.21 11.67
C ILE A 24 -11.82 4.54 12.84
N PRO A 25 -12.52 3.71 13.64
CA PRO A 25 -11.88 3.02 14.75
C PRO A 25 -10.71 2.17 14.23
N VAL A 26 -9.65 2.10 15.02
CA VAL A 26 -8.48 1.26 14.74
C VAL A 26 -8.88 -0.19 14.43
N GLU A 27 -9.92 -0.69 15.11
CA GLU A 27 -10.51 -2.01 14.86
C GLU A 27 -11.07 -2.20 13.45
N THR A 28 -11.61 -1.14 12.86
CA THR A 28 -12.10 -1.18 11.48
C THR A 28 -10.94 -1.30 10.51
N TRP A 29 -9.82 -0.60 10.73
CA TRP A 29 -8.63 -0.77 9.89
C TRP A 29 -8.03 -2.16 10.00
N ARG A 30 -7.91 -2.66 11.23
CA ARG A 30 -7.47 -4.03 11.50
C ARG A 30 -8.34 -5.05 10.76
N TYR A 31 -9.66 -4.90 10.81
CA TYR A 31 -10.62 -5.74 10.09
C TYR A 31 -10.45 -5.61 8.56
N LEU A 32 -10.36 -4.39 8.03
CA LEU A 32 -10.26 -4.15 6.58
C LEU A 32 -8.97 -4.73 5.99
N PHE A 33 -7.87 -4.72 6.75
CA PHE A 33 -6.60 -5.32 6.36
C PHE A 33 -6.49 -6.82 6.71
N GLY A 34 -7.46 -7.38 7.43
CA GLY A 34 -7.44 -8.79 7.86
C GLY A 34 -6.30 -9.09 8.83
N ILE A 35 -5.92 -8.13 9.67
CA ILE A 35 -4.82 -8.28 10.64
C ILE A 35 -5.40 -8.84 11.95
N PRO A 36 -4.85 -9.93 12.52
CA PRO A 36 -5.27 -10.40 13.84
C PRO A 36 -5.00 -9.37 14.95
N THR A 37 -5.82 -9.35 16.00
CA THR A 37 -5.64 -8.43 17.16
C THR A 37 -4.25 -8.54 17.76
N THR A 38 -3.77 -9.76 17.98
CA THR A 38 -2.45 -10.04 18.55
C THR A 38 -1.31 -9.52 17.67
N THR A 39 -1.42 -9.66 16.35
CA THR A 39 -0.44 -9.10 15.39
C THR A 39 -0.44 -7.58 15.41
N TRP A 40 -1.62 -6.98 15.51
CA TRP A 40 -1.80 -5.54 15.58
C TRP A 40 -1.23 -4.94 16.88
N GLU A 41 -1.53 -5.54 18.03
CA GLU A 41 -1.00 -5.13 19.33
C GLU A 41 0.52 -5.30 19.43
N GLY A 42 1.04 -6.41 18.89
CA GLY A 42 2.48 -6.64 18.76
C GLY A 42 3.15 -5.53 17.95
N PHE A 43 2.57 -5.15 16.80
CA PHE A 43 3.04 -4.04 15.99
C PHE A 43 3.04 -2.71 16.75
N LEU A 44 1.94 -2.39 17.45
CA LEU A 44 1.83 -1.16 18.24
C LEU A 44 2.85 -1.10 19.39
N ARG A 45 3.16 -2.24 19.99
CA ARG A 45 4.20 -2.35 21.02
C ARG A 45 5.58 -2.15 20.42
N ASP A 46 5.92 -2.88 19.35
CA ASP A 46 7.26 -2.89 18.79
C ASP A 46 7.68 -1.54 18.21
N ALA A 47 6.77 -0.82 17.54
CA ALA A 47 7.09 0.51 17.01
C ALA A 47 7.00 1.64 18.05
N ARG A 48 6.58 1.37 19.31
CA ARG A 48 6.85 2.27 20.45
C ARG A 48 8.27 2.09 20.98
N HIS A 49 8.85 0.90 20.85
CA HIS A 49 10.15 0.56 21.42
C HIS A 49 11.32 0.67 20.44
N ARG A 50 11.05 0.72 19.13
CA ARG A 50 12.09 0.86 18.11
C ARG A 50 11.80 2.10 17.27
N HIS A 51 12.82 2.91 17.00
CA HIS A 51 12.81 3.96 15.96
C HIS A 51 12.73 3.32 14.56
N GLN A 52 11.75 2.44 14.34
CA GLN A 52 11.58 1.70 13.10
C GLN A 52 11.24 2.68 11.97
N GLN A 53 12.15 2.77 11.01
CA GLN A 53 11.99 3.58 9.80
C GLN A 53 11.09 2.91 8.74
N PHE A 54 10.59 1.70 9.01
CA PHE A 54 9.79 0.92 8.07
C PHE A 54 8.65 0.17 8.78
N CYS A 55 7.59 -0.13 8.03
CA CYS A 55 6.47 -0.92 8.52
C CYS A 55 6.79 -2.42 8.37
N PRO A 56 6.95 -3.20 9.47
CA PRO A 56 7.23 -4.63 9.40
C PRO A 56 6.08 -5.48 8.83
N MET A 57 4.93 -4.88 8.52
CA MET A 57 3.81 -5.59 7.89
C MET A 57 4.08 -5.93 6.43
N ALA A 58 3.20 -6.76 5.85
CA ALA A 58 3.26 -7.09 4.44
C ALA A 58 3.19 -5.83 3.54
N PRO A 59 3.86 -5.79 2.38
CA PRO A 59 3.98 -4.59 1.54
C PRO A 59 2.63 -3.95 1.18
N HIS A 60 1.63 -4.77 0.84
CA HIS A 60 0.30 -4.27 0.50
C HIS A 60 -0.38 -3.48 1.64
N ILE A 61 -0.12 -3.84 2.90
CA ILE A 61 -0.61 -3.12 4.07
C ILE A 61 0.16 -1.82 4.23
N ALA A 62 1.49 -1.86 4.15
CA ALA A 62 2.35 -0.69 4.31
C ALA A 62 2.06 0.40 3.27
N ILE A 63 1.91 0.02 2.00
CA ILE A 63 1.57 0.95 0.91
C ILE A 63 0.20 1.59 1.17
N THR A 64 -0.82 0.80 1.49
CA THR A 64 -2.17 1.31 1.72
C THR A 64 -2.22 2.21 2.96
N ALA A 65 -1.54 1.83 4.04
CA ALA A 65 -1.46 2.65 5.24
C ALA A 65 -0.79 4.01 4.97
N ARG A 66 0.33 4.03 4.22
CA ARG A 66 0.98 5.29 3.81
C ARG A 66 0.05 6.15 2.98
N TRP A 67 -0.68 5.54 2.05
CA TRP A 67 -1.64 6.26 1.19
C TRP A 67 -2.67 7.03 2.03
N VAL A 68 -3.33 6.35 2.95
CA VAL A 68 -4.38 6.97 3.78
C VAL A 68 -3.80 8.02 4.75
N ALA A 69 -2.58 7.80 5.25
CA ALA A 69 -1.89 8.79 6.08
C ALA A 69 -1.51 10.07 5.32
N GLN A 70 -1.43 10.02 3.99
CA GLN A 70 -1.07 11.17 3.14
C GLN A 70 -2.28 11.83 2.47
N HIS A 71 -3.40 11.12 2.30
CA HIS A 71 -4.54 11.59 1.52
C HIS A 71 -5.80 11.64 2.37
N ARG A 72 -6.20 12.86 2.77
CA ARG A 72 -7.35 13.12 3.66
C ARG A 72 -8.72 13.05 2.98
N GLN A 73 -8.75 13.10 1.65
CA GLN A 73 -9.98 13.18 0.86
C GLN A 73 -9.95 12.10 -0.22
N VAL A 74 -10.04 10.85 0.20
CA VAL A 74 -10.13 9.73 -0.72
C VAL A 74 -11.58 9.61 -1.19
N TYR A 75 -11.78 9.72 -2.50
CA TYR A 75 -13.06 9.38 -3.10
C TYR A 75 -13.27 7.86 -2.98
N MET A 76 -14.37 7.45 -2.37
CA MET A 76 -14.72 6.04 -2.25
C MET A 76 -15.96 5.75 -3.11
N PRO A 77 -15.83 5.01 -4.22
CA PRO A 77 -16.99 4.60 -5.01
C PRO A 77 -17.91 3.68 -4.21
N LEU A 78 -19.22 3.75 -4.50
CA LEU A 78 -20.24 2.88 -3.89
C LEU A 78 -20.01 1.40 -4.19
N LEU A 79 -19.49 1.10 -5.39
CA LEU A 79 -19.11 -0.23 -5.83
C LEU A 79 -17.59 -0.33 -5.88
N LEU A 80 -17.04 -1.34 -5.21
CA LEU A 80 -15.60 -1.58 -5.26
C LEU A 80 -15.21 -2.06 -6.67
N PRO A 81 -14.23 -1.42 -7.32
CA PRO A 81 -13.85 -1.78 -8.68
C PRO A 81 -13.20 -3.17 -8.73
N SER A 82 -13.41 -3.88 -9.84
CA SER A 82 -12.67 -5.11 -10.12
C SER A 82 -11.22 -4.78 -10.51
N ALA A 83 -10.32 -5.76 -10.36
CA ALA A 83 -8.93 -5.60 -10.81
C ALA A 83 -8.85 -5.30 -12.31
N THR A 84 -9.67 -6.00 -13.11
CA THR A 84 -9.70 -5.87 -14.57
C THR A 84 -10.21 -4.50 -15.01
N ASP A 85 -11.25 -3.98 -14.36
CA ASP A 85 -11.81 -2.67 -14.69
C ASP A 85 -10.82 -1.56 -14.35
N LEU A 86 -10.25 -1.60 -13.14
CA LEU A 86 -9.25 -0.61 -12.73
C LEU A 86 -8.02 -0.67 -13.63
N PHE A 87 -7.51 -1.87 -13.93
CA PHE A 87 -6.37 -2.05 -14.83
C PHE A 87 -6.63 -1.48 -16.22
N SER A 88 -7.81 -1.75 -16.79
CA SER A 88 -8.20 -1.23 -18.10
C SER A 88 -8.30 0.30 -18.10
N ARG A 89 -8.92 0.88 -17.07
CA ARG A 89 -9.08 2.33 -16.95
C ARG A 89 -7.77 3.06 -16.70
N ILE A 90 -6.85 2.48 -15.92
CA ILE A 90 -5.49 3.02 -15.76
C ILE A 90 -4.78 3.01 -17.11
N ASN A 91 -4.81 1.90 -17.83
CA ASN A 91 -4.16 1.81 -19.14
C ASN A 91 -4.71 2.80 -20.17
N ALA A 92 -5.99 3.14 -20.09
CA ALA A 92 -6.60 4.14 -20.95
C ALA A 92 -6.08 5.57 -20.70
N VAL A 93 -5.51 5.87 -19.52
CA VAL A 93 -5.02 7.21 -19.15
C VAL A 93 -3.50 7.33 -19.11
N LEU A 94 -2.77 6.22 -19.30
CA LEU A 94 -1.32 6.20 -19.32
C LEU A 94 -0.77 6.28 -20.75
N GLU A 95 0.32 7.03 -20.91
CA GLU A 95 1.06 7.09 -22.17
C GLU A 95 1.78 5.78 -22.50
N ARG A 96 2.15 5.01 -21.47
CA ARG A 96 2.76 3.69 -21.59
C ARG A 96 1.90 2.67 -20.87
N PRO A 97 1.42 1.62 -21.55
CA PRO A 97 0.62 0.59 -20.93
C PRO A 97 1.35 -0.09 -19.77
N LEU A 98 0.62 -0.28 -18.69
CA LEU A 98 1.02 -1.04 -17.53
C LEU A 98 1.02 -2.54 -17.86
N THR A 99 2.10 -3.24 -17.48
CA THR A 99 2.11 -4.69 -17.54
C THR A 99 1.30 -5.29 -16.38
N ARG A 100 0.77 -6.50 -16.57
CA ARG A 100 0.07 -7.24 -15.49
C ARG A 100 0.95 -7.45 -14.26
N GLN A 101 2.26 -7.66 -14.49
CA GLN A 101 3.26 -7.78 -13.44
C GLN A 101 3.36 -6.48 -12.64
N THR A 102 3.58 -5.36 -13.32
CA THR A 102 3.73 -4.05 -12.67
C THR A 102 2.48 -3.67 -11.88
N PHE A 103 1.29 -4.04 -12.38
CA PHE A 103 0.04 -3.87 -11.64
C PHE A 103 0.07 -4.62 -10.30
N GLY A 104 0.34 -5.92 -10.29
CA GLY A 104 0.42 -6.70 -9.05
C GLY A 104 1.48 -6.17 -8.07
N MET A 105 2.66 -5.84 -8.61
CA MET A 105 3.78 -5.31 -7.83
C MET A 105 3.43 -3.96 -7.18
N ALA A 106 2.77 -3.05 -7.90
CA ALA A 106 2.34 -1.75 -7.36
C ALA A 106 1.38 -1.87 -6.16
N PHE A 107 0.65 -2.98 -6.02
CA PHE A 107 -0.22 -3.24 -4.87
C PHE A 107 0.45 -4.01 -3.74
N GLY A 108 1.77 -4.26 -3.80
CA GLY A 108 2.45 -4.97 -2.72
C GLY A 108 2.33 -6.50 -2.80
N TYR A 109 2.04 -7.04 -3.98
CA TYR A 109 1.94 -8.49 -4.22
C TYR A 109 2.91 -8.94 -5.31
N ASN A 110 3.24 -10.23 -5.30
CA ASN A 110 4.09 -10.83 -6.34
C ASN A 110 3.37 -10.83 -7.70
N SER A 111 4.15 -10.85 -8.77
CA SER A 111 3.67 -10.76 -10.16
C SER A 111 2.57 -11.78 -10.51
N THR A 112 2.68 -13.00 -9.98
CA THR A 112 1.70 -14.09 -10.20
C THR A 112 0.32 -13.79 -9.63
N ARG A 113 0.25 -13.06 -8.51
CA ARG A 113 -1.03 -12.66 -7.90
C ARG A 113 -1.74 -11.61 -8.76
N GLY A 114 -1.02 -10.59 -9.21
CA GLY A 114 -1.56 -9.58 -10.12
C GLY A 114 -2.07 -10.20 -11.42
N TYR A 115 -1.33 -11.17 -11.96
CA TYR A 115 -1.76 -11.93 -13.13
C TYR A 115 -3.05 -12.75 -12.87
N GLY A 116 -3.18 -13.38 -11.71
CA GLY A 116 -4.37 -14.16 -11.33
C GLY A 116 -5.65 -13.32 -11.27
N TRP A 117 -5.56 -12.09 -10.79
CA TRP A 117 -6.69 -11.15 -10.70
C TRP A 117 -7.24 -10.72 -12.07
N LEU A 118 -6.40 -10.72 -13.10
CA LEU A 118 -6.76 -10.28 -14.45
C LEU A 118 -7.21 -11.44 -15.36
N LEU A 119 -7.15 -12.69 -14.88
CA LEU A 119 -7.50 -13.90 -15.64
C LEU A 119 -8.70 -14.67 -15.07
N PRO A 120 -9.65 -13.97 -14.45
CA PRO A 120 -10.65 -14.55 -13.54
C PRO A 120 -10.23 -15.73 -12.63
N LYS A 121 -8.93 -15.97 -12.39
CA LYS A 121 -8.46 -17.16 -11.65
C LYS A 121 -8.57 -16.95 -10.16
N THR A 122 -8.35 -15.72 -9.70
CA THR A 122 -8.38 -15.37 -8.29
C THR A 122 -9.00 -14.00 -8.10
N ASP A 123 -9.76 -13.83 -7.02
CA ASP A 123 -10.34 -12.55 -6.66
C ASP A 123 -9.39 -11.80 -5.68
N PRO A 124 -9.14 -10.49 -5.87
CA PRO A 124 -8.46 -9.68 -4.89
C PRO A 124 -9.15 -9.73 -3.53
N ARG A 125 -8.36 -9.74 -2.45
CA ARG A 125 -8.91 -9.66 -1.09
C ARG A 125 -9.60 -8.31 -0.88
N ARG A 126 -10.51 -8.24 0.09
CA ARG A 126 -11.24 -7.00 0.43
C ARG A 126 -10.31 -5.80 0.66
N ALA A 127 -9.20 -5.99 1.38
CA ALA A 127 -8.17 -4.98 1.58
C ALA A 127 -7.63 -4.40 0.25
N THR A 128 -7.36 -5.27 -0.72
CA THR A 128 -6.87 -4.89 -2.04
C THR A 128 -7.95 -4.15 -2.85
N LYS A 129 -9.20 -4.61 -2.78
CA LYS A 129 -10.34 -3.92 -3.43
C LYS A 129 -10.57 -2.52 -2.86
N LEU A 130 -10.30 -2.32 -1.57
CA LEU A 130 -10.31 -0.99 -0.97
C LEU A 130 -9.17 -0.14 -1.51
N ALA A 131 -7.95 -0.67 -1.60
CA ALA A 131 -6.84 0.04 -2.24
C ALA A 131 -7.17 0.43 -3.70
N PHE A 132 -7.87 -0.43 -4.44
CA PHE A 132 -8.35 -0.12 -5.79
C PHE A 132 -9.32 1.07 -5.78
N ALA A 133 -10.33 1.01 -4.90
CA ALA A 133 -11.31 2.09 -4.71
C ALA A 133 -10.65 3.42 -4.32
N MET A 134 -9.57 3.39 -3.51
CA MET A 134 -8.85 4.60 -3.09
C MET A 134 -8.09 5.30 -4.22
N ILE A 135 -7.70 4.55 -5.25
CA ILE A 135 -7.01 5.08 -6.44
C ILE A 135 -8.02 5.48 -7.51
N ASP A 136 -9.12 4.74 -7.59
CA ASP A 136 -10.12 4.93 -8.62
C ASP A 136 -10.80 6.30 -8.51
N HIS A 137 -11.09 6.89 -9.66
CA HIS A 137 -11.77 8.17 -9.73
C HIS A 137 -12.47 8.32 -11.10
N PRO A 138 -13.71 8.87 -11.18
CA PRO A 138 -14.40 9.06 -12.45
C PRO A 138 -13.65 9.96 -13.45
N SER A 139 -13.05 11.05 -12.97
CA SER A 139 -12.18 11.92 -13.78
C SER A 139 -10.89 11.21 -14.21
N PRO A 140 -10.60 11.10 -15.53
CA PRO A 140 -9.38 10.49 -16.06
C PRO A 140 -8.08 11.14 -15.53
N ASN A 141 -8.07 12.46 -15.42
CA ASN A 141 -6.90 13.20 -14.91
C ASN A 141 -6.62 12.86 -13.44
N ARG A 142 -7.66 12.80 -12.61
CA ARG A 142 -7.53 12.39 -11.20
C ARG A 142 -7.12 10.93 -11.06
N LEU A 143 -7.64 10.04 -11.91
CA LEU A 143 -7.21 8.64 -11.94
C LEU A 143 -5.72 8.52 -12.27
N LYS A 144 -5.25 9.25 -13.29
CA LYS A 144 -3.82 9.31 -13.65
C LYS A 144 -2.96 9.82 -12.50
N GLU A 145 -3.36 10.93 -11.88
CA GLU A 145 -2.67 11.51 -10.71
C GLU A 145 -2.62 10.54 -9.52
N ASN A 146 -3.75 9.91 -9.19
CA ASN A 146 -3.84 8.96 -8.09
C ASN A 146 -2.94 7.76 -8.33
N TRP A 147 -2.97 7.21 -9.55
CA TRP A 147 -2.10 6.10 -9.93
C TRP A 147 -0.61 6.46 -9.83
N GLN A 148 -0.20 7.63 -10.31
CA GLN A 148 1.18 8.09 -10.22
C GLN A 148 1.65 8.21 -8.77
N LYS A 149 0.83 8.80 -7.90
CA LYS A 149 1.10 8.90 -6.46
C LYS A 149 1.17 7.52 -5.81
N TRP A 150 0.29 6.61 -6.18
CA TRP A 150 0.27 5.25 -5.66
C TRP A 150 1.53 4.48 -6.07
N GLN A 151 1.93 4.57 -7.33
CA GLN A 151 3.14 3.96 -7.83
C GLN A 151 4.39 4.53 -7.15
N ALA A 152 4.44 5.85 -6.93
CA ALA A 152 5.52 6.49 -6.17
C ALA A 152 5.60 5.97 -4.73
N ASN A 153 4.44 5.81 -4.08
CA ASN A 153 4.33 5.21 -2.75
C ASN A 153 4.82 3.75 -2.72
N ALA A 154 4.44 2.93 -3.70
CA ALA A 154 4.93 1.56 -3.83
C ALA A 154 6.45 1.50 -4.06
N LYS A 155 6.99 2.37 -4.93
CA LYS A 155 8.45 2.46 -5.18
C LYS A 155 9.22 2.90 -3.94
N LEU A 156 8.67 3.80 -3.14
CA LEU A 156 9.25 4.17 -1.85
C LEU A 156 9.31 2.98 -0.90
N GLU A 157 8.20 2.23 -0.77
CA GLU A 157 8.17 1.00 0.04
C GLU A 157 9.20 -0.03 -0.43
N ALA A 158 9.34 -0.20 -1.75
CA ALA A 158 10.30 -1.10 -2.34
C ALA A 158 11.73 -0.74 -1.92
N ARG A 159 12.10 0.54 -2.00
CA ARG A 159 13.44 1.02 -1.57
C ARG A 159 13.70 0.78 -0.09
N LEU A 160 12.70 1.02 0.76
CA LEU A 160 12.80 0.75 2.21
C LEU A 160 13.03 -0.74 2.52
N ARG A 161 12.68 -1.63 1.60
CA ARG A 161 12.89 -3.08 1.67
C ARG A 161 14.11 -3.57 0.88
N GLY A 162 14.97 -2.66 0.42
CA GLY A 162 16.18 -2.98 -0.34
C GLY A 162 15.94 -3.32 -1.82
N ILE A 163 14.75 -3.02 -2.38
CA ILE A 163 14.45 -3.23 -3.80
C ILE A 163 14.75 -1.93 -4.56
N THR A 164 15.78 -1.97 -5.41
CA THR A 164 16.23 -0.80 -6.20
C THR A 164 15.26 -0.43 -7.32
N ASP A 165 14.70 -1.43 -8.02
CA ASP A 165 13.78 -1.22 -9.13
C ASP A 165 12.56 -2.14 -9.02
N LEU A 166 11.44 -1.57 -8.54
CA LEU A 166 10.18 -2.29 -8.38
C LEU A 166 9.59 -2.78 -9.72
N ASP A 167 9.86 -2.08 -10.82
CA ASP A 167 9.27 -2.39 -12.12
C ASP A 167 9.95 -3.61 -12.78
N ARG A 168 11.16 -3.99 -12.32
CA ARG A 168 11.95 -5.12 -12.86
C ARG A 168 11.89 -6.38 -12.00
N VAL A 169 11.46 -6.31 -10.75
CA VAL A 169 11.40 -7.48 -9.86
C VAL A 169 10.09 -8.25 -10.01
N LEU A 170 10.14 -9.55 -9.75
CA LEU A 170 8.98 -10.46 -9.81
C LEU A 170 8.28 -10.65 -8.46
N ARG A 171 8.99 -10.34 -7.36
CA ARG A 171 8.51 -10.55 -5.99
C ARG A 171 9.00 -9.45 -5.08
N TRP A 172 8.22 -9.20 -4.04
CA TRP A 172 8.65 -8.38 -2.91
C TRP A 172 9.65 -9.18 -2.07
N THR A 173 10.72 -8.51 -1.62
CA THR A 173 11.60 -9.06 -0.60
C THR A 173 10.84 -9.10 0.73
N GLU A 174 10.97 -10.22 1.45
CA GLU A 174 10.65 -10.22 2.87
C GLU A 174 11.58 -9.22 3.58
N PRO A 175 11.18 -8.62 4.71
CA PRO A 175 12.09 -7.76 5.46
C PRO A 175 13.36 -8.57 5.78
N THR A 176 14.48 -8.24 5.15
CA THR A 176 15.76 -8.88 5.46
C THR A 176 16.13 -8.53 6.89
N GLN A 177 16.47 -9.54 7.69
CA GLN A 177 16.88 -9.39 9.09
C GLN A 177 18.06 -8.41 9.27
N GLU A 178 18.81 -8.09 8.20
CA GLU A 178 19.93 -7.13 8.23
C GLU A 178 19.51 -5.69 8.57
N ILE A 179 18.27 -5.27 8.29
CA ILE A 179 17.80 -3.93 8.73
C ILE A 179 17.57 -3.89 10.25
N LEU A 180 17.42 -5.06 10.90
CA LEU A 180 17.33 -5.15 12.37
C LEU A 180 18.70 -5.06 13.05
N ALA A 181 19.80 -5.32 12.33
CA ALA A 181 21.15 -5.28 12.89
C ALA A 181 21.71 -3.85 13.01
N TYR A 182 21.33 -2.95 12.10
CA TYR A 182 21.78 -1.55 12.14
C TYR A 182 21.03 -0.66 13.15
N ALA A 183 20.02 -1.18 13.83
CA ALA A 183 19.29 -0.48 14.89
C ALA A 183 19.78 -0.84 16.31
N VAL A 184 20.82 -1.68 16.43
CA VAL A 184 21.33 -2.20 17.73
C VAL A 184 22.83 -1.95 17.91
N SER A 185 23.49 -1.24 16.99
CA SER A 185 24.85 -0.75 17.27
C SER A 185 24.77 0.55 18.09
N PRO A 186 25.44 0.62 19.25
CA PRO A 186 25.35 1.72 20.21
C PRO A 186 25.85 3.06 19.66
#